data_AF-A0A524J9X7-F1
#
_entry.id   AF-A0A524J9X7-F1
#
_cell.length_a   1.000
_cell.length_b   1.000
_cell.length_c   1.000
_cell.angle_alpha   90.00
_cell.angle_beta   90.00
_cell.angle_gamma   90.00
#
_symmetry.space_group_name_H-M   'P 1'
#
loop_
_entity.id
_entity.type
_entity.pdbx_description
1 polymer ?
#
loop_
_entity_poly.entity_id
_entity_poly.type
_entity_poly.pdbx_seq_one_letter_code
_entity_poly.pdbx_strand_id
1 'polypeptide(L)' 'MICFLLLASTGCKNEKDKDYVWKTVLVNVSAYNSVSSQTDSIPNVAAWGDTLRPGMKSIAISRDLMDLGLDYDTQVIIQG' A
#
# COMPACT_ATOMS: atom_id res chain seq x y z
N MET A 1 48.61 0.01 -31.00
CA MET A 1 48.11 -1.31 -31.42
C MET A 1 47.56 -1.99 -30.17
N ILE A 2 46.23 -2.00 -29.99
CA ILE A 2 45.40 -3.02 -29.29
C ILE A 2 45.91 -3.56 -27.94
N CYS A 3 45.22 -3.40 -26.81
CA CYS A 3 43.95 -4.06 -26.47
C CYS A 3 43.38 -3.36 -25.22
N PHE A 4 42.37 -2.49 -25.29
CA PHE A 4 40.93 -2.79 -25.20
C PHE A 4 40.54 -3.83 -24.13
N LEU A 5 39.86 -3.34 -23.08
CA LEU A 5 38.65 -3.91 -22.43
C LEU A 5 38.79 -5.28 -21.69
N LEU A 6 38.31 -5.52 -20.47
CA LEU A 6 37.17 -4.98 -19.72
C LEU A 6 37.42 -5.06 -18.21
N LEU A 7 37.35 -3.92 -17.51
CA LEU A 7 36.94 -3.90 -16.11
C LEU A 7 35.44 -4.16 -16.09
N ALA A 8 35.02 -5.37 -15.75
CA ALA A 8 33.63 -5.70 -15.51
C ALA A 8 33.17 -5.01 -14.21
N SER A 9 32.73 -3.76 -14.31
CA SER A 9 31.88 -3.15 -13.29
C SER A 9 30.53 -3.84 -13.35
N THR A 10 30.33 -4.82 -12.46
CA THR A 10 29.01 -5.32 -12.14
C THR A 10 28.24 -4.21 -11.45
N GLY A 11 27.62 -3.34 -12.24
CA GLY A 11 26.67 -2.36 -11.75
C GLY A 11 25.49 -3.10 -11.13
N CYS A 12 25.33 -3.01 -9.81
CA CYS A 12 24.08 -3.31 -9.15
C CYS A 12 23.02 -2.40 -9.78
N LYS A 13 22.03 -3.01 -10.44
CA LYS A 13 20.80 -2.31 -10.82
C LYS A 13 20.10 -1.96 -9.51
N ASN A 14 20.22 -0.73 -9.05
CA ASN A 14 19.40 -0.23 -7.94
C ASN A 14 17.95 -0.39 -8.37
N GLU A 15 17.15 -1.05 -7.53
CA GLU A 15 15.71 -1.15 -7.70
C GLU A 15 15.15 0.25 -7.90
N LYS A 16 14.29 0.37 -8.90
CA LYS A 16 13.72 1.64 -9.35
C LYS A 16 13.06 2.34 -8.16
N ASP A 17 13.62 3.46 -7.71
CA ASP A 17 12.92 4.40 -6.85
C ASP A 17 11.63 4.78 -7.58
N LYS A 18 10.50 4.25 -7.11
CA LYS A 18 9.19 4.69 -7.56
C LYS A 18 9.01 6.08 -6.97
N ASP A 19 9.13 7.10 -7.82
CA ASP A 19 8.86 8.48 -7.44
C ASP A 19 7.33 8.64 -7.28
N TYR A 20 6.87 8.62 -6.03
CA TYR A 20 5.46 8.80 -5.70
C TYR A 20 5.16 10.28 -5.51
N VAL A 21 4.14 10.78 -6.22
CA VAL A 21 3.56 12.10 -5.94
C VAL A 21 2.51 11.94 -4.83
N TRP A 22 2.90 12.24 -3.59
CA TRP A 22 2.01 12.16 -2.43
C TRP A 22 0.99 13.29 -2.43
N LYS A 23 -0.30 12.95 -2.24
CA LYS A 23 -1.39 13.91 -2.07
C LYS A 23 -1.94 13.81 -0.65
N THR A 24 -1.95 14.91 0.07
CA THR A 24 -2.45 14.96 1.45
C THR A 24 -3.94 15.24 1.48
N VAL A 25 -4.69 14.48 2.26
CA VAL A 25 -6.12 14.70 2.53
C VAL A 25 -6.35 14.58 4.03
N LEU A 26 -7.08 15.54 4.60
CA LEU A 26 -7.54 15.46 5.99
C LEU A 26 -8.79 14.59 6.07
N VAL A 27 -8.78 13.59 6.93
CA VAL A 27 -9.89 12.64 7.10
C VAL A 27 -10.24 12.47 8.57
N ASN A 28 -11.47 12.04 8.86
CA ASN A 28 -11.82 11.51 10.17
C ASN A 28 -11.56 10.00 10.17
N VAL A 29 -10.90 9.49 11.21
CA VAL A 29 -10.49 8.07 11.28
C VAL A 29 -10.99 7.41 12.55
N SER A 30 -11.33 6.12 12.43
CA SER A 30 -11.64 5.23 13.55
C SER A 30 -10.96 3.88 13.32
N ALA A 31 -10.77 3.10 14.39
CA ALA A 31 -10.22 1.75 14.32
C ALA A 31 -11.21 0.72 14.86
N TYR A 32 -11.20 -0.47 14.27
CA TYR A 32 -11.96 -1.64 14.71
C TYR A 32 -11.13 -2.91 14.47
N ASN A 33 -11.48 -4.00 15.16
CA ASN A 33 -10.84 -5.29 14.97
C ASN A 33 -11.69 -6.19 14.06
N SER A 34 -11.03 -7.11 13.36
CA SER A 34 -11.68 -8.18 12.59
C SER A 34 -12.28 -9.27 13.50
N VAL A 35 -13.22 -8.89 14.36
CA VAL A 35 -14.04 -9.78 15.19
C VAL A 35 -15.52 -9.51 14.94
N SER A 36 -16.36 -10.55 14.92
CA SER A 36 -17.77 -10.45 14.53
C SER A 36 -18.60 -9.49 15.38
N SER A 37 -18.19 -9.19 16.61
CA SER A 37 -18.85 -8.20 17.47
C SER A 37 -18.63 -6.75 17.05
N GLN A 38 -17.62 -6.48 16.21
CA GLN A 38 -17.27 -5.15 15.71
C GLN A 38 -17.49 -5.00 14.20
N THR A 39 -17.90 -6.08 13.52
CA THR A 39 -18.18 -6.11 12.08
C THR A 39 -19.27 -7.15 11.78
N ASP A 40 -19.18 -7.89 10.67
CA ASP A 40 -20.16 -8.88 10.24
C ASP A 40 -19.75 -10.35 10.54
N SER A 41 -20.47 -11.30 9.95
CA SER A 41 -20.26 -12.74 10.14
C SER A 41 -18.95 -13.30 9.54
N ILE A 42 -18.30 -12.55 8.64
CA ILE A 42 -17.04 -12.89 7.97
C ILE A 42 -15.99 -11.80 8.23
N PRO A 43 -15.60 -11.60 9.50
CA PRO A 43 -14.98 -10.36 9.98
C PRO A 43 -13.58 -10.05 9.42
N ASN A 44 -12.96 -11.04 8.79
CA ASN A 44 -11.64 -10.96 8.18
C ASN A 44 -11.68 -10.90 6.64
N VAL A 45 -12.86 -10.81 6.02
CA VAL A 45 -12.99 -10.61 4.56
C VAL A 45 -13.26 -9.13 4.28
N ALA A 46 -12.36 -8.47 3.57
CA ALA A 46 -12.51 -7.07 3.19
C ALA A 46 -13.54 -6.91 2.05
N ALA A 47 -13.99 -5.67 1.82
CA ALA A 47 -14.97 -5.36 0.76
C ALA A 47 -14.51 -5.75 -0.66
N TRP A 48 -13.19 -5.78 -0.89
CA TRP A 48 -12.57 -6.22 -2.14
C TRP A 48 -12.41 -7.75 -2.26
N GLY A 49 -12.80 -8.50 -1.23
CA GLY A 49 -12.71 -9.97 -1.18
C GLY A 49 -11.41 -10.49 -0.58
N ASP A 50 -10.46 -9.62 -0.21
CA ASP A 50 -9.22 -10.04 0.44
C ASP A 50 -9.47 -10.63 1.82
N THR A 51 -8.72 -11.67 2.17
CA THR A 51 -8.72 -12.21 3.52
C THR A 51 -7.60 -11.58 4.35
N LEU A 52 -7.98 -10.74 5.31
CA LEU A 52 -7.08 -10.08 6.24
C LEU A 52 -6.49 -11.10 7.23
N ARG A 53 -5.21 -10.89 7.56
CA ARG A 53 -4.46 -11.69 8.53
C ARG A 53 -3.78 -10.77 9.55
N PRO A 54 -3.58 -11.22 10.80
CA PRO A 54 -2.85 -10.44 11.78
C PRO A 54 -1.48 -9.98 11.26
N GLY A 55 -1.16 -8.70 11.46
CA GLY A 55 0.08 -8.07 10.99
C GLY A 55 0.01 -7.46 9.58
N MET A 56 -1.06 -7.70 8.82
CA MET A 56 -1.30 -7.03 7.55
C MET A 56 -1.60 -5.55 7.78
N LYS A 57 -0.90 -4.67 7.04
CA LYS A 57 -1.14 -3.23 7.07
C LYS A 57 -2.17 -2.88 6.00
N SER A 58 -3.44 -2.89 6.39
CA SER A 58 -4.57 -2.57 5.52
C SER A 58 -5.51 -1.59 6.22
N ILE A 59 -6.15 -0.72 5.45
CA ILE A 59 -7.19 0.18 5.95
C ILE A 59 -8.47 0.01 5.14
N ALA A 60 -9.61 0.16 5.80
CA ALA A 60 -10.88 0.38 5.13
C ALA A 60 -11.03 1.87 4.81
N ILE A 61 -11.60 2.19 3.65
CA ILE A 61 -11.84 3.56 3.20
C ILE A 61 -13.32 3.74 2.83
N SER A 62 -13.77 4.98 2.84
CA SER A 62 -15.10 5.35 2.35
C SER A 62 -15.09 5.57 0.83
N ARG A 63 -16.28 5.50 0.20
CA ARG A 63 -16.42 5.61 -1.27
C ARG A 63 -16.03 6.97 -1.84
N ASP A 64 -16.21 8.04 -1.07
CA ASP A 64 -15.76 9.38 -1.45
C ASP A 64 -14.23 9.48 -1.58
N LEU A 65 -13.46 8.75 -0.76
CA LEU A 65 -12.00 8.67 -0.92
C LEU A 65 -11.61 7.90 -2.19
N MET A 66 -12.41 6.91 -2.58
CA MET A 66 -12.24 6.20 -3.86
C MET A 66 -12.49 7.12 -5.06
N ASP A 67 -13.49 8.00 -4.98
CA ASP A 67 -13.75 9.02 -6.00
C ASP A 67 -12.60 10.04 -6.13
N LEU A 68 -11.80 10.23 -5.07
CA LEU A 68 -10.57 11.04 -5.07
C LEU A 68 -9.34 10.28 -5.60
N GLY A 69 -9.48 9.00 -5.95
CA GLY A 69 -8.44 8.15 -6.52
C GLY A 69 -7.68 7.29 -5.51
N LEU A 70 -8.17 7.17 -4.27
CA LEU A 70 -7.66 6.19 -3.31
C LEU A 70 -8.38 4.85 -3.56
N ASP A 71 -7.84 4.04 -4.47
CA ASP A 71 -8.45 2.77 -4.92
C ASP A 71 -7.73 1.55 -4.31
N TYR A 72 -8.12 0.34 -4.71
CA TYR A 72 -7.52 -0.92 -4.30
C TYR A 72 -5.98 -0.89 -4.34
N ASP A 73 -5.36 -1.33 -3.24
CA ASP A 73 -3.91 -1.42 -3.04
C ASP A 73 -3.14 -0.09 -3.23
N THR A 74 -3.82 1.05 -3.13
CA THR A 74 -3.14 2.35 -3.18
C THR A 74 -2.25 2.55 -1.96
N GLN A 75 -0.98 2.87 -2.21
CA GLN A 75 -0.02 3.15 -1.15
C GLN A 75 -0.42 4.40 -0.36
N VAL A 76 -0.45 4.29 0.96
CA VAL A 76 -0.79 5.39 1.86
C VAL A 76 0.27 5.62 2.93
N ILE A 77 0.34 6.87 3.40
CA ILE A 77 1.03 7.25 4.63
C ILE A 77 -0.03 7.86 5.55
N ILE A 78 -0.14 7.35 6.78
CA ILE A 78 -1.00 7.91 7.80
C ILE A 78 -0.13 8.72 8.75
N GLN A 79 -0.48 9.98 8.94
CA GLN A 79 0.16 10.88 9.91
C GLN A 79 -0.85 11.18 11.02
N GLY A 80 -0.45 10.96 12.27
CA GLY A 80 -1.30 11.14 13.45
C GLY A 80 -0.62 10.63 14.70
#